data_AF-A0A9Q1QN59-F1
#
_entry.id   AF-A0A9Q1QN59-F1
#
_cell.length_a   1.000
_cell.length_b   1.000
_cell.length_c   1.000
_cell.angle_alpha   90.00
_cell.angle_beta   90.00
_cell.angle_gamma   90.00
#
_symmetry.space_group_name_H-M   'P 1'
#
loop_
_entity.id
_entity.type
_entity.pdbx_description
1 polymer ?
#
loop_
_entity_poly.entity_id
_entity_poly.type
_entity_poly.pdbx_seq_one_letter_code
_entity_poly.pdbx_strand_id
1 'polypeptide(L)'
;MTVIHQGHQISIVKICKFNVICTVRILRLTGIFLNCSCGLWVLLHSISVRIEDEEAHMAFTSICDFIHNFFICEECRQHFYQMCSSVSNPFNKTQDFALWLWSAHNKVNERLLKEETSMGTGDPKYPKIIWPPKQLCPACYLPLKPKNNESNQTNWNKDEVFKFLTTYYGSTLVSLITSDDTLTNKTVQHTRSEEMMAPNAVVVPVGAAVAIALASCAFGALACFWRSQQKSRKYRHLHSLKNI
;
A
#
# COMPACT_ATOMS: atom_id res chain seq x y z
N MET A 1 30.75 31.12 -2.93
CA MET A 1 31.11 29.71 -3.27
C MET A 1 30.06 28.79 -2.67
N THR A 2 29.55 27.86 -3.49
CA THR A 2 28.90 26.58 -3.14
C THR A 2 27.94 26.54 -1.94
N VAL A 3 26.65 26.74 -2.21
CA VAL A 3 25.57 26.22 -1.33
C VAL A 3 25.47 24.71 -1.56
N ILE A 4 25.72 23.90 -0.53
CA ILE A 4 25.62 22.44 -0.61
C ILE A 4 24.14 22.04 -0.52
N HIS A 5 23.54 21.66 -1.65
CA HIS A 5 22.22 21.02 -1.67
C HIS A 5 22.30 19.65 -0.97
N GLN A 6 21.68 19.52 0.20
CA GLN A 6 21.44 18.21 0.81
C GLN A 6 20.39 17.45 -0.02
N GLY A 7 20.85 16.53 -0.86
CA GLY A 7 19.99 15.65 -1.64
C GLY A 7 19.10 14.80 -0.74
N HIS A 8 17.80 15.05 -0.79
CA HIS A 8 16.83 14.33 0.04
C HIS A 8 16.59 12.93 -0.53
N GLN A 9 17.38 11.95 -0.05
CA GLN A 9 17.09 10.53 -0.26
C GLN A 9 15.75 10.16 0.41
N ILE A 10 14.71 9.90 -0.40
CA ILE A 10 13.36 9.51 0.03
C ILE A 10 13.24 7.99 -0.09
N SER A 11 13.83 7.21 0.83
CA SER A 11 13.62 5.74 0.85
C SER A 11 12.11 5.38 0.82
N ILE A 12 11.73 4.21 0.28
CA ILE A 12 10.34 3.69 0.32
C ILE A 12 9.76 3.75 1.74
N VAL A 13 10.59 3.53 2.76
CA VAL A 13 10.20 3.70 4.16
C VAL A 13 9.68 5.11 4.43
N LYS A 14 10.30 6.18 3.88
CA LYS A 14 9.85 7.58 3.96
C LYS A 14 8.54 7.84 3.21
N ILE A 15 8.28 7.19 2.08
CA ILE A 15 6.99 7.28 1.39
C ILE A 15 5.86 6.81 2.33
N CYS A 16 6.14 5.77 3.11
CA CYS A 16 5.20 5.22 4.10
C CYS A 16 5.16 5.91 5.48
N LYS A 17 5.85 7.03 5.70
CA LYS A 17 5.89 7.69 7.04
C LYS A 17 4.66 8.53 7.42
N PHE A 18 3.65 8.58 6.55
CA PHE A 18 2.54 9.53 6.71
C PHE A 18 1.15 8.88 6.81
N ASN A 19 1.03 7.57 6.56
CA ASN A 19 -0.22 6.84 6.42
C ASN A 19 0.03 5.36 6.78
N VAL A 20 -0.87 4.53 7.35
CA VAL A 20 -2.14 4.74 8.05
C VAL A 20 -2.25 3.58 9.08
N ILE A 21 -2.74 3.82 10.30
CA ILE A 21 -2.92 2.78 11.33
C ILE A 21 -4.41 2.48 11.47
N CYS A 22 -4.82 1.22 11.25
CA CYS A 22 -6.17 0.74 11.63
C CYS A 22 -6.11 0.38 13.12
N THR A 23 -6.54 1.29 13.98
CA THR A 23 -6.44 1.18 15.45
C THR A 23 -7.63 0.40 16.04
N VAL A 24 -7.86 -0.83 15.60
CA VAL A 24 -8.96 -1.67 16.10
C VAL A 24 -8.44 -2.77 17.02
N ARG A 25 -8.38 -2.45 18.31
CA ARG A 25 -8.54 -3.30 19.52
C ARG A 25 -8.18 -4.81 19.45
N ILE A 26 -7.10 -5.20 18.76
CA ILE A 26 -6.51 -6.54 18.87
C ILE A 26 -5.02 -6.39 19.18
N LEU A 27 -4.54 -7.28 20.07
CA LEU A 27 -3.28 -7.28 20.82
C LEU A 27 -2.07 -6.56 20.18
N ARG A 28 -1.26 -5.95 21.06
CA ARG A 28 0.15 -5.55 20.82
C ARG A 28 1.04 -6.76 20.43
N LEU A 29 0.86 -7.33 19.23
CA LEU A 29 1.77 -8.35 18.69
C LEU A 29 1.96 -8.16 17.18
N THR A 30 3.23 -7.99 16.81
CA THR A 30 3.77 -7.90 15.43
C THR A 30 3.54 -6.59 14.66
N GLY A 31 4.63 -5.98 14.20
CA GLY A 31 4.64 -4.81 13.30
C GLY A 31 4.27 -5.13 11.85
N ILE A 32 3.40 -6.13 11.63
CA ILE A 32 2.96 -6.59 10.31
C ILE A 32 1.84 -5.68 9.77
N PHE A 33 0.93 -5.23 10.64
CA PHE A 33 -0.23 -4.42 10.25
C PHE A 33 0.10 -3.05 9.65
N LEU A 34 1.19 -2.40 10.09
CA LEU A 34 1.61 -1.08 9.59
C LEU A 34 2.01 -1.10 8.11
N ASN A 35 2.59 -2.22 7.65
CA ASN A 35 3.14 -2.33 6.29
C ASN A 35 2.03 -2.57 5.24
N CYS A 36 0.99 -3.34 5.58
CA CYS A 36 -0.06 -3.69 4.63
C CYS A 36 -1.01 -2.53 4.31
N SER A 37 -1.40 -1.73 5.31
CA SER A 37 -2.27 -0.57 5.11
C SER A 37 -1.56 0.54 4.32
N CYS A 38 -0.31 0.85 4.67
CA CYS A 38 0.43 1.88 3.95
C CYS A 38 0.77 1.47 2.52
N GLY A 39 1.29 0.25 2.33
CA GLY A 39 1.64 -0.27 1.00
C GLY A 39 0.44 -0.25 0.05
N LEU A 40 -0.75 -0.59 0.55
CA LEU A 40 -1.99 -0.45 -0.22
C LEU A 40 -2.26 1.00 -0.63
N TRP A 41 -2.25 1.96 0.30
CA TRP A 41 -2.48 3.37 -0.06
C TRP A 41 -1.47 3.87 -1.10
N VAL A 42 -0.19 3.53 -0.96
CA VAL A 42 0.85 3.90 -1.93
C VAL A 42 0.59 3.29 -3.30
N LEU A 43 0.13 2.03 -3.36
CA LEU A 43 -0.28 1.37 -4.60
C LEU A 43 -1.48 2.08 -5.25
N LEU A 44 -2.54 2.38 -4.48
CA LEU A 44 -3.74 3.03 -5.00
C LEU A 44 -3.44 4.43 -5.55
N HIS A 45 -2.63 5.22 -4.83
CA HIS A 45 -2.16 6.54 -5.30
C HIS A 45 -1.18 6.43 -6.48
N SER A 46 -0.48 5.30 -6.63
CA SER A 46 0.40 5.05 -7.78
C SER A 46 -0.39 4.68 -9.04
N ILE A 47 -1.49 3.94 -8.89
CA ILE A 47 -2.42 3.64 -9.98
C ILE A 47 -3.14 4.91 -10.42
N SER A 48 -3.72 5.67 -9.48
CA SER A 48 -4.57 6.83 -9.80
C SER A 48 -3.88 7.98 -10.54
N VAL A 49 -2.54 8.02 -10.59
CA VAL A 49 -1.76 9.02 -11.35
C VAL A 49 -1.09 8.47 -12.61
N ARG A 50 -1.32 7.20 -12.97
CA ARG A 50 -0.69 6.51 -14.13
C ARG A 50 -1.68 6.01 -15.17
N ILE A 51 -2.95 5.87 -14.81
CA ILE A 51 -4.02 5.43 -15.70
C ILE A 51 -4.42 6.52 -16.71
N GLU A 52 -5.04 6.10 -17.80
CA GLU A 52 -5.62 7.02 -18.79
C GLU A 52 -7.00 7.55 -18.35
N ASP A 53 -7.43 8.69 -18.90
CA ASP A 53 -8.69 9.36 -18.51
C ASP A 53 -9.92 8.43 -18.68
N GLU A 54 -9.88 7.54 -19.69
CA GLU A 54 -10.92 6.54 -19.98
C GLU A 54 -11.00 5.43 -18.93
N GLU A 55 -9.89 5.13 -18.25
CA GLU A 55 -9.79 4.10 -17.21
C GLU A 55 -10.21 4.63 -15.83
N ALA A 56 -10.31 5.95 -15.63
CA ALA A 56 -10.48 6.60 -14.33
C ALA A 56 -11.67 6.07 -13.52
N HIS A 57 -12.84 5.91 -14.15
CA HIS A 57 -14.00 5.35 -13.46
C HIS A 57 -13.88 3.84 -13.20
N MET A 58 -13.28 3.08 -14.13
CA MET A 58 -13.06 1.64 -13.96
C MET A 58 -12.10 1.36 -12.79
N ALA A 59 -11.00 2.13 -12.70
CA ALA A 59 -10.04 2.04 -11.62
C ALA A 59 -10.68 2.38 -10.26
N PHE A 60 -11.48 3.47 -10.19
CA PHE A 60 -12.25 3.83 -9.00
C PHE A 60 -13.13 2.68 -8.51
N THR A 61 -14.00 2.15 -9.38
CA THR A 61 -14.94 1.07 -9.03
C THR A 61 -14.19 -0.19 -8.60
N SER A 62 -13.17 -0.60 -9.37
CA SER A 62 -12.31 -1.75 -9.03
C SER A 62 -11.65 -1.61 -7.66
N ILE A 63 -11.24 -0.40 -7.26
CA ILE A 63 -10.60 -0.13 -5.97
C ILE A 63 -11.62 -0.17 -4.82
N CYS A 64 -12.81 0.40 -5.04
CA CYS A 64 -13.92 0.32 -4.07
C CYS A 64 -14.35 -1.14 -3.84
N ASP A 65 -14.51 -1.92 -4.90
CA ASP A 65 -14.86 -3.34 -4.82
C ASP A 65 -13.74 -4.18 -4.20
N PHE A 66 -12.48 -3.92 -4.56
CA PHE A 66 -11.34 -4.61 -3.95
C PHE A 66 -11.30 -4.39 -2.43
N ILE A 67 -11.44 -3.13 -1.98
CA ILE A 67 -11.42 -2.81 -0.55
C ILE A 67 -12.63 -3.44 0.16
N HIS A 68 -13.84 -3.31 -0.41
CA HIS A 68 -15.06 -3.87 0.18
C HIS A 68 -14.99 -5.40 0.34
N ASN A 69 -14.48 -6.12 -0.65
CA ASN A 69 -14.46 -7.58 -0.62
C ASN A 69 -13.25 -8.16 0.14
N PHE A 70 -12.05 -7.59 -0.02
CA PHE A 70 -10.80 -8.25 0.39
C PHE A 70 -10.00 -7.57 1.52
N PHE A 71 -10.28 -6.32 1.88
CA PHE A 71 -9.47 -5.64 2.91
C PHE A 71 -9.79 -6.13 4.33
N ILE A 72 -8.78 -6.51 5.10
CA ILE A 72 -8.94 -7.28 6.34
C ILE A 72 -9.61 -6.50 7.50
N CYS A 73 -9.42 -5.18 7.57
CA CYS A 73 -9.95 -4.35 8.65
C CYS A 73 -11.39 -3.92 8.31
N GLU A 74 -12.38 -4.66 8.82
CA GLU A 74 -13.81 -4.50 8.52
C GLU A 74 -14.32 -3.08 8.73
N GLU A 75 -13.96 -2.45 9.84
CA GLU A 75 -14.32 -1.07 10.14
C GLU A 75 -13.73 -0.08 9.11
N CYS A 76 -12.49 -0.31 8.65
CA CYS A 76 -11.91 0.51 7.58
C CYS A 76 -12.60 0.28 6.24
N ARG A 77 -13.06 -0.94 5.94
CA ARG A 77 -13.87 -1.21 4.73
C ARG A 77 -15.15 -0.41 4.75
N GLN A 78 -15.90 -0.45 5.86
CA GLN A 78 -17.18 0.24 5.95
C GLN A 78 -17.02 1.76 5.76
N HIS A 79 -16.02 2.35 6.42
CA HIS A 79 -15.70 3.77 6.27
C HIS A 79 -15.24 4.15 4.85
N PHE A 80 -14.41 3.33 4.20
CA PHE A 80 -13.97 3.59 2.83
C PHE A 80 -15.13 3.42 1.83
N TYR A 81 -15.96 2.39 2.01
CA TYR A 81 -17.12 2.13 1.17
C TYR A 81 -18.16 3.26 1.27
N GLN A 82 -18.40 3.82 2.47
CA GLN A 82 -19.22 5.04 2.62
C GLN A 82 -18.70 6.21 1.79
N MET A 83 -17.38 6.39 1.66
CA MET A 83 -16.81 7.41 0.78
C MET A 83 -17.00 7.06 -0.71
N CYS A 84 -16.87 5.78 -1.09
CA CYS A 84 -17.18 5.32 -2.45
C CYS A 84 -18.64 5.61 -2.83
N SER A 85 -19.60 5.22 -1.99
CA SER A 85 -21.03 5.43 -2.21
C SER A 85 -21.45 6.92 -2.23
N SER A 86 -20.58 7.84 -1.79
CA SER A 86 -20.82 9.29 -1.90
C SER A 86 -20.50 9.88 -3.27
N VAL A 87 -19.91 9.10 -4.18
CA VAL A 87 -19.63 9.51 -5.57
C VAL A 87 -20.85 9.26 -6.44
N SER A 88 -21.50 10.34 -6.90
CA SER A 88 -22.72 10.26 -7.72
C SER A 88 -22.48 10.20 -9.23
N ASN A 89 -21.31 10.67 -9.69
CA ASN A 89 -20.99 10.83 -11.12
C ASN A 89 -19.71 10.05 -11.45
N PRO A 90 -19.59 9.46 -12.66
CA PRO A 90 -18.37 8.79 -13.08
C PRO A 90 -17.19 9.76 -13.20
N PHE A 91 -15.98 9.24 -13.00
CA PHE A 91 -14.74 9.99 -13.23
C PHE A 91 -14.36 9.91 -14.71
N ASN A 92 -14.43 11.05 -15.40
CA ASN A 92 -14.05 11.18 -16.81
C ASN A 92 -12.60 11.66 -17.00
N LYS A 93 -11.85 11.80 -15.89
CA LYS A 93 -10.46 12.27 -15.86
C LYS A 93 -9.67 11.61 -14.74
N THR A 94 -8.43 11.25 -15.05
CA THR A 94 -7.42 10.76 -14.10
C THR A 94 -7.17 11.79 -13.00
N GLN A 95 -7.14 13.09 -13.33
CA GLN A 95 -7.00 14.17 -12.35
C GLN A 95 -8.12 14.16 -11.29
N ASP A 96 -9.38 13.99 -11.69
CA ASP A 96 -10.52 14.02 -10.76
C ASP A 96 -10.54 12.79 -9.84
N PHE A 97 -10.20 11.61 -10.37
CA PHE A 97 -10.06 10.39 -9.56
C PHE A 97 -8.88 10.48 -8.58
N ALA A 98 -7.69 10.93 -9.02
CA ALA A 98 -6.53 11.11 -8.16
C ALA A 98 -6.81 12.09 -7.01
N LEU A 99 -7.46 13.21 -7.32
CA LEU A 99 -7.87 14.21 -6.32
C LEU A 99 -8.98 13.69 -5.39
N TRP A 100 -9.92 12.87 -5.87
CA TRP A 100 -10.88 12.20 -5.00
C TRP A 100 -10.19 11.27 -4.01
N LEU A 101 -9.29 10.40 -4.47
CA LEU A 101 -8.57 9.44 -3.64
C LEU A 101 -7.69 10.15 -2.59
N TRP A 102 -7.04 11.25 -2.97
CA TRP A 102 -6.27 12.12 -2.07
C TRP A 102 -7.15 12.78 -1.00
N SER A 103 -8.32 13.30 -1.40
CA SER A 103 -9.30 13.89 -0.47
C SER A 103 -9.86 12.84 0.51
N ALA A 104 -10.20 11.65 0.02
CA ALA A 104 -10.64 10.52 0.84
C ALA A 104 -9.57 10.09 1.86
N HIS A 105 -8.31 10.02 1.44
CA HIS A 105 -7.19 9.69 2.33
C HIS A 105 -7.00 10.76 3.42
N ASN A 106 -7.11 12.04 3.08
CA ASN A 106 -7.03 13.13 4.06
C ASN A 106 -8.18 13.12 5.08
N LYS A 107 -9.40 12.75 4.67
CA LYS A 107 -10.53 12.53 5.62
C LYS A 107 -10.22 11.40 6.61
N VAL A 108 -9.63 10.30 6.13
CA VAL A 108 -9.18 9.19 6.99
C VAL A 108 -8.09 9.66 7.96
N ASN A 109 -7.09 10.42 7.49
CA ASN A 109 -6.05 10.96 8.37
C ASN A 109 -6.59 11.93 9.42
N GLU A 110 -7.55 12.80 9.07
CA GLU A 110 -8.18 13.72 10.04
C GLU A 110 -8.96 12.96 11.12
N ARG A 111 -9.70 11.91 10.73
CA ARG A 111 -10.45 11.07 11.69
C ARG A 111 -9.50 10.29 12.60
N LEU A 112 -8.54 9.57 12.01
CA LEU A 112 -7.56 8.78 12.76
C LEU A 112 -6.70 9.67 13.67
N LEU A 113 -6.37 10.91 13.30
CA LEU A 113 -5.68 11.84 14.20
C LEU A 113 -6.47 12.10 15.48
N LYS A 114 -7.79 12.33 15.37
CA LYS A 114 -8.69 12.58 16.51
C LYS A 114 -8.85 11.34 17.38
N GLU A 115 -8.98 10.17 16.77
CA GLU A 115 -9.11 8.86 17.43
C GLU A 115 -7.80 8.48 18.17
N GLU A 116 -6.66 8.54 17.48
CA GLU A 116 -5.34 8.24 18.03
C GLU A 116 -4.92 9.20 19.15
N THR A 117 -5.28 10.48 19.04
CA THR A 117 -5.01 11.49 20.08
C THR A 117 -5.89 11.30 21.31
N SER A 118 -7.19 11.05 21.13
CA SER A 118 -8.12 10.88 22.25
C SER A 118 -7.88 9.59 23.04
N MET A 119 -7.40 8.53 22.38
CA MET A 119 -7.03 7.27 23.03
C MET A 119 -5.56 7.20 23.48
N GLY A 120 -4.70 8.14 23.08
CA GLY A 120 -3.25 8.09 23.34
C GLY A 120 -2.55 6.92 22.64
N THR A 121 -3.07 6.47 21.50
CA THR A 121 -2.63 5.26 20.77
C THR A 121 -1.87 5.54 19.47
N GLY A 122 -1.76 6.81 19.06
CA GLY A 122 -1.03 7.20 17.85
C GLY A 122 0.48 6.91 17.94
N ASP A 123 1.08 6.59 16.79
CA ASP A 123 2.54 6.43 16.68
C ASP A 123 3.22 7.81 16.78
N PRO A 124 4.01 8.10 17.85
CA PRO A 124 4.66 9.41 18.01
C PRO A 124 5.67 9.72 16.91
N LYS A 125 6.17 8.70 16.20
CA LYS A 125 7.11 8.85 15.09
C LYS A 125 6.40 9.21 13.78
N TYR A 126 5.15 8.78 13.63
CA TYR A 126 4.35 8.90 12.40
C TYR A 126 2.91 9.39 12.72
N PRO A 127 2.77 10.62 13.25
CA PRO A 127 1.47 11.21 13.51
C PRO A 127 0.69 11.39 12.20
N LYS A 128 -0.62 11.17 12.24
CA LYS A 128 -1.50 11.43 11.09
C LYS A 128 -1.50 12.93 10.80
N ILE A 129 -1.27 13.28 9.53
CA ILE A 129 -1.30 14.67 9.08
C ILE A 129 -2.15 14.81 7.82
N ILE A 130 -2.59 16.04 7.58
CA ILE A 130 -3.11 16.44 6.29
C ILE A 130 -1.95 16.48 5.28
N TRP A 131 -2.09 15.70 4.21
CA TRP A 131 -1.08 15.49 3.17
C TRP A 131 -1.40 16.29 1.90
N PRO A 132 -0.41 16.86 1.19
CA PRO A 132 0.98 17.08 1.63
C PRO A 132 1.06 18.22 2.67
N PRO A 133 2.04 18.18 3.60
CA PRO A 133 2.30 19.32 4.48
C PRO A 133 2.81 20.54 3.69
N LYS A 134 2.57 21.75 4.21
CA LYS A 134 2.99 23.02 3.58
C LYS A 134 4.48 23.07 3.23
N GLN A 135 5.34 22.45 4.05
CA GLN A 135 6.78 22.39 3.84
C GLN A 135 7.16 21.57 2.59
N LEU A 136 6.33 20.62 2.18
CA LEU A 136 6.57 19.73 1.04
C LEU A 136 5.93 20.24 -0.24
N CYS A 137 4.76 20.90 -0.15
CA CYS A 137 4.14 21.58 -1.29
C CYS A 137 3.51 22.91 -0.85
N PRO A 138 4.27 24.02 -0.83
CA PRO A 138 3.71 25.35 -0.54
C PRO A 138 2.65 25.76 -1.56
N ALA A 139 2.88 25.48 -2.85
CA ALA A 139 2.00 25.85 -3.96
C ALA A 139 0.63 25.15 -3.96
N CYS A 140 0.52 24.01 -3.26
CA CYS A 140 -0.74 23.29 -3.05
C CYS A 140 -1.76 24.09 -2.21
N TYR A 141 -1.31 25.10 -1.47
CA TYR A 141 -2.15 25.90 -0.58
C TYR A 141 -2.43 27.27 -1.21
N LEU A 142 -3.70 27.59 -1.42
CA LEU A 142 -4.11 28.92 -1.85
C LEU A 142 -3.96 29.92 -0.69
N PRO A 143 -3.75 31.22 -1.00
CA PRO A 143 -3.77 32.28 0.01
C PRO A 143 -5.06 32.25 0.84
N LEU A 144 -4.94 32.51 2.13
CA LEU A 144 -6.09 32.64 3.02
C LEU A 144 -6.91 33.85 2.58
N LYS A 145 -8.18 33.63 2.20
CA LYS A 145 -9.13 34.72 2.02
C LYS A 145 -9.37 35.41 3.38
N PRO A 146 -9.65 36.73 3.41
CA PRO A 146 -10.07 37.41 4.63
C PRO A 146 -11.24 36.68 5.30
N LYS A 147 -11.22 36.60 6.63
CA LYS A 147 -12.19 35.82 7.42
C LYS A 147 -13.59 36.45 7.40
N ASN A 148 -14.38 36.08 6.40
CA ASN A 148 -15.84 36.21 6.46
C ASN A 148 -16.42 34.85 6.86
N ASN A 149 -16.57 34.66 8.17
CA ASN A 149 -17.27 33.60 8.92
C ASN A 149 -17.27 32.15 8.38
N GLU A 150 -16.87 31.23 9.26
CA GLU A 150 -17.24 29.81 9.24
C GLU A 150 -16.70 28.93 8.10
N SER A 151 -15.37 28.77 8.06
CA SER A 151 -14.77 27.44 8.33
C SER A 151 -13.24 27.53 8.32
N ASN A 152 -12.56 26.68 9.10
CA ASN A 152 -11.11 26.44 8.98
C ASN A 152 -10.81 25.52 7.78
N GLN A 153 -11.50 25.70 6.66
CA GLN A 153 -11.34 24.86 5.48
C GLN A 153 -10.09 25.32 4.72
N THR A 154 -9.04 24.49 4.75
CA THR A 154 -7.83 24.70 3.96
C THR A 154 -8.20 24.87 2.49
N ASN A 155 -7.91 26.05 1.93
CA ASN A 155 -8.16 26.35 0.54
C ASN A 155 -7.04 25.75 -0.32
N TRP A 156 -7.37 24.77 -1.17
CA TRP A 156 -6.39 23.99 -1.94
C TRP A 156 -6.31 24.42 -3.40
N ASN A 157 -5.09 24.54 -3.90
CA ASN A 157 -4.83 24.63 -5.34
C ASN A 157 -4.82 23.20 -5.91
N LYS A 158 -5.96 22.76 -6.46
CA LYS A 158 -6.14 21.38 -6.95
C LYS A 158 -5.16 20.99 -8.06
N ASP A 159 -4.75 21.93 -8.91
CA ASP A 159 -3.85 21.64 -10.02
C ASP A 159 -2.41 21.41 -9.53
N GLU A 160 -1.94 22.24 -8.59
CA GLU A 160 -0.64 22.01 -7.94
C GLU A 160 -0.66 20.78 -7.01
N VAL A 161 -1.80 20.45 -6.38
CA VAL A 161 -1.96 19.16 -5.68
C VAL A 161 -1.85 17.99 -6.64
N PHE A 162 -2.55 18.00 -7.78
CA PHE A 162 -2.48 16.90 -8.74
C PHE A 162 -1.06 16.74 -9.31
N LYS A 163 -0.42 17.83 -9.73
CA LYS A 163 0.97 17.87 -10.17
C LYS A 163 1.95 17.32 -9.10
N PHE A 164 1.73 17.66 -7.83
CA PHE A 164 2.49 17.07 -6.72
C PHE A 164 2.27 15.56 -6.61
N LEU A 165 1.02 15.08 -6.65
CA LEU A 165 0.68 13.65 -6.56
C LEU A 165 1.34 12.86 -7.71
N THR A 166 1.23 13.34 -8.95
CA THR A 166 1.85 12.74 -10.14
C THR A 166 3.37 12.70 -10.03
N THR A 167 4.00 13.76 -9.50
CA THR A 167 5.47 13.77 -9.28
C THR A 167 5.90 12.79 -8.20
N TYR A 168 5.14 12.73 -7.09
CA TYR A 168 5.48 11.98 -5.89
C TYR A 168 5.23 10.47 -6.04
N TYR A 169 4.01 10.09 -6.44
CA TYR A 169 3.63 8.70 -6.65
C TYR A 169 4.00 8.16 -8.04
N GLY A 170 4.16 9.04 -9.03
CA GLY A 170 4.68 8.71 -10.37
C GLY A 170 6.20 8.60 -10.38
N SER A 171 6.88 9.64 -10.88
CA SER A 171 8.30 9.63 -11.20
C SER A 171 9.21 9.33 -10.00
N THR A 172 8.94 9.93 -8.84
CA THR A 172 9.80 9.79 -7.66
C THR A 172 9.80 8.35 -7.15
N LEU A 173 8.62 7.73 -7.01
CA LEU A 173 8.48 6.35 -6.55
C LEU A 173 9.17 5.34 -7.49
N VAL A 174 9.07 5.51 -8.81
CA VAL A 174 9.79 4.65 -9.77
C VAL A 174 11.30 4.81 -9.62
N SER A 175 11.79 6.05 -9.56
CA SER A 175 13.22 6.34 -9.42
C SER A 175 13.82 5.72 -8.15
N LEU A 176 13.03 5.61 -7.08
CA LEU A 176 13.47 5.03 -5.82
C LEU A 176 13.58 3.51 -5.91
N ILE A 177 12.57 2.84 -6.49
CA ILE A 177 12.59 1.40 -6.74
C ILE A 177 13.78 1.03 -7.65
N THR A 178 14.00 1.76 -8.75
CA THR A 178 15.12 1.49 -9.67
C THR A 178 16.49 1.86 -9.08
N SER A 179 16.55 2.82 -8.15
CA SER A 179 17.79 3.14 -7.42
C SER A 179 18.17 2.06 -6.38
N ASP A 180 17.18 1.43 -5.76
CA ASP A 180 17.38 0.32 -4.83
C ASP A 180 17.82 -0.94 -5.60
N ASP A 181 17.16 -1.22 -6.74
CA ASP A 181 17.51 -2.35 -7.61
C ASP A 181 18.87 -2.18 -8.30
N THR A 182 19.33 -0.95 -8.56
CA THR A 182 20.73 -0.73 -8.99
C THR A 182 21.74 -0.81 -7.85
N LEU A 183 21.33 -0.67 -6.58
CA LEU A 183 22.20 -0.89 -5.42
C LEU A 183 22.34 -2.39 -5.09
N THR A 184 21.25 -3.16 -5.18
CA THR A 184 21.30 -4.64 -5.08
C THR A 184 22.15 -5.23 -6.20
N ASN A 185 21.92 -4.82 -7.47
CA ASN A 185 22.72 -5.28 -8.61
C ASN A 185 24.21 -4.90 -8.52
N LYS A 186 24.55 -3.71 -7.99
CA LYS A 186 25.96 -3.33 -7.71
C LYS A 186 26.59 -4.18 -6.60
N THR A 187 25.81 -4.55 -5.58
CA THR A 187 26.28 -5.42 -4.49
C THR A 187 26.56 -6.84 -5.00
N VAL A 188 25.77 -7.33 -5.97
CA VAL A 188 26.01 -8.60 -6.65
C VAL A 188 27.25 -8.55 -7.55
N GLN A 189 27.52 -7.44 -8.25
CA GLN A 189 28.69 -7.32 -9.13
C GLN A 189 30.04 -7.27 -8.39
N HIS A 190 30.12 -6.79 -7.15
CA HIS A 190 31.41 -6.75 -6.43
C HIS A 190 31.93 -8.15 -6.04
N THR A 191 31.06 -9.18 -6.00
CA THR A 191 31.43 -10.54 -5.53
C THR A 191 31.75 -11.51 -6.68
N ARG A 192 32.05 -11.02 -7.90
CA ARG A 192 32.42 -11.88 -9.04
C ARG A 192 33.68 -11.44 -9.77
N SER A 193 34.80 -11.92 -9.27
CA SER A 193 35.96 -12.35 -10.04
C SER A 193 36.29 -13.73 -9.47
N GLU A 194 36.38 -14.83 -10.23
CA GLU A 194 36.90 -14.94 -11.60
C GLU A 194 35.97 -15.73 -12.56
N GLU A 195 36.52 -16.03 -13.74
CA GLU A 195 36.05 -16.92 -14.82
C GLU A 195 34.92 -16.45 -15.77
N MET A 196 35.18 -16.64 -17.06
CA MET A 196 34.56 -15.96 -18.21
C MET A 196 33.46 -16.77 -18.91
N MET A 197 32.79 -16.08 -19.85
CA MET A 197 31.94 -16.56 -20.96
C MET A 197 30.41 -16.49 -20.72
N ALA A 198 29.73 -15.99 -21.74
CA ALA A 198 28.28 -15.82 -21.87
C ALA A 198 27.74 -16.78 -22.96
N PRO A 199 26.42 -16.90 -23.24
CA PRO A 199 25.28 -16.22 -22.61
C PRO A 199 24.13 -17.15 -22.13
N ASN A 200 23.25 -16.58 -21.28
CA ASN A 200 21.83 -16.90 -21.15
C ASN A 200 21.36 -18.38 -21.19
N ALA A 201 21.76 -19.16 -20.19
CA ALA A 201 20.94 -20.25 -19.66
C ALA A 201 21.10 -20.32 -18.14
N VAL A 202 19.99 -20.22 -17.38
CA VAL A 202 20.02 -20.52 -15.94
C VAL A 202 20.06 -22.03 -15.79
N VAL A 203 21.26 -22.60 -15.90
CA VAL A 203 21.50 -24.02 -15.59
C VAL A 203 21.35 -24.20 -14.09
N VAL A 204 20.15 -24.60 -13.66
CA VAL A 204 19.90 -24.98 -12.27
C VAL A 204 20.84 -26.15 -11.92
N PRO A 205 21.71 -26.02 -10.90
CA PRO A 205 22.60 -27.11 -10.51
C PRO A 205 21.77 -28.38 -10.19
N VAL A 206 22.24 -29.54 -10.65
CA VAL A 206 21.49 -30.81 -10.55
C VAL A 206 21.03 -31.09 -9.10
N GLY A 207 21.85 -30.76 -8.10
CA GLY A 207 21.48 -30.88 -6.69
C GLY A 207 20.28 -30.02 -6.26
N ALA A 208 20.12 -28.82 -6.82
CA ALA A 208 18.96 -27.95 -6.53
C ALA A 208 17.68 -28.49 -7.20
N ALA A 209 17.77 -29.00 -8.43
CA ALA A 209 16.65 -29.66 -9.10
C ALA A 209 16.17 -30.91 -8.33
N VAL A 210 17.11 -31.73 -7.85
CA VAL A 210 16.82 -32.90 -7.00
C VAL A 210 16.18 -32.47 -5.67
N ALA A 211 16.70 -31.43 -5.01
CA ALA A 211 16.14 -30.93 -3.75
C ALA A 211 14.69 -30.42 -3.91
N ILE A 212 14.39 -29.68 -4.98
CA ILE A 212 13.03 -29.19 -5.29
C ILE A 212 12.07 -30.35 -5.57
N ALA A 213 12.52 -31.37 -6.32
CA ALA A 213 11.71 -32.56 -6.60
C ALA A 213 11.38 -33.34 -5.30
N LEU A 214 12.38 -33.60 -4.46
CA LEU A 214 12.21 -34.30 -3.18
C LEU A 214 11.28 -33.53 -2.23
N ALA A 215 11.45 -32.21 -2.11
CA ALA A 215 10.57 -31.37 -1.29
C ALA A 215 9.11 -31.42 -1.80
N SER A 216 8.90 -31.28 -3.11
CA SER A 216 7.58 -31.31 -3.74
C SER A 216 6.88 -32.66 -3.52
N CYS A 217 7.60 -33.77 -3.67
CA CYS A 217 7.09 -35.11 -3.38
C CYS A 217 6.73 -35.29 -1.89
N ALA A 218 7.56 -34.78 -0.97
CA ALA A 218 7.29 -34.84 0.47
C ALA A 218 6.03 -34.04 0.85
N PHE A 219 5.86 -32.83 0.33
CA PHE A 219 4.63 -32.03 0.55
C PHE A 219 3.38 -32.72 -0.04
N GLY A 220 3.49 -33.32 -1.23
CA GLY A 220 2.41 -34.11 -1.83
C GLY A 220 1.99 -35.30 -0.96
N ALA A 221 2.96 -36.07 -0.45
CA ALA A 221 2.70 -37.20 0.45
C ALA A 221 2.04 -36.76 1.77
N LEU A 222 2.53 -35.67 2.39
CA LEU A 222 1.96 -35.10 3.61
C LEU A 222 0.53 -34.61 3.40
N ALA A 223 0.26 -33.91 2.29
CA ALA A 223 -1.09 -33.45 1.94
C ALA A 223 -2.06 -34.63 1.72
N CYS A 224 -1.62 -35.69 1.03
CA CYS A 224 -2.41 -36.91 0.85
C CYS A 224 -2.68 -37.64 2.17
N PHE A 225 -1.68 -37.76 3.05
CA PHE A 225 -1.84 -38.38 4.37
C PHE A 225 -2.83 -37.58 5.23
N TRP A 226 -2.67 -36.27 5.31
CA TRP A 226 -3.57 -35.39 6.07
C TRP A 226 -5.02 -35.45 5.56
N ARG A 227 -5.21 -35.43 4.23
CA ARG A 227 -6.54 -35.55 3.59
C ARG A 227 -7.17 -36.93 3.83
N SER A 228 -6.37 -38.00 3.88
CA SER A 228 -6.82 -39.35 4.26
C SER A 228 -7.24 -39.41 5.74
N GLN A 229 -6.43 -38.83 6.65
CA GLN A 229 -6.74 -38.73 8.07
C GLN A 229 -8.01 -37.91 8.32
N GLN A 230 -8.24 -36.83 7.57
CA GLN A 230 -9.46 -36.04 7.66
C GLN A 230 -10.70 -36.84 7.22
N LYS A 231 -10.60 -37.66 6.16
CA LYS A 231 -11.68 -38.58 5.74
C LYS A 231 -11.96 -39.64 6.82
N SER A 232 -10.95 -40.25 7.44
CA SER A 232 -11.16 -41.27 8.48
C SER A 232 -11.73 -40.71 9.79
N ARG A 233 -11.45 -39.43 10.11
CA ARG A 233 -12.11 -38.70 11.21
C ARG A 233 -13.59 -38.45 10.89
N LYS A 234 -13.92 -37.97 9.67
CA LYS A 234 -15.31 -37.78 9.23
C LYS A 234 -16.11 -39.09 9.23
N TYR A 235 -15.52 -40.19 8.75
CA TYR A 235 -16.19 -41.50 8.75
C TYR A 235 -16.51 -42.00 10.17
N ARG A 236 -15.55 -41.90 11.11
CA ARG A 236 -15.79 -42.25 12.53
C ARG A 236 -16.87 -41.39 13.18
N HIS A 237 -16.89 -40.08 12.91
CA HIS A 237 -17.93 -39.18 13.41
C HIS A 237 -19.33 -39.55 12.87
N LEU A 238 -19.43 -39.87 11.57
CA LEU A 238 -20.68 -40.28 10.94
C LEU A 238 -21.20 -41.63 11.49
N HIS A 239 -20.29 -42.57 11.75
CA HIS A 239 -20.66 -43.87 12.33
C HIS A 239 -21.01 -43.77 13.84
N SER A 240 -20.42 -42.80 14.56
CA SER A 240 -20.78 -42.53 15.96
C SER A 240 -22.18 -41.92 16.08
N LEU A 241 -22.60 -41.08 15.13
CA LEU A 241 -23.94 -40.48 15.08
C LEU A 241 -25.05 -41.46 14.68
N LYS A 242 -24.71 -42.63 14.14
CA LYS A 242 -25.67 -43.68 13.72
C LYS A 242 -25.94 -44.73 14.80
N ASN A 243 -25.22 -44.66 15.93
CA ASN A 243 -25.30 -45.60 17.05
C ASN A 243 -25.88 -44.93 18.32
N ILE A 244 -26.68 -43.87 18.15
CA ILE A 244 -27.45 -43.15 19.18
C ILE A 244 -28.91 -43.13 18.71
#